data_AF-A0A9P5APD7-F1
#
_entry.id   AF-A0A9P5APD7-F1
#
_cell.length_a   1.000
_cell.length_b   1.000
_cell.length_c   1.000
_cell.angle_alpha   90.00
_cell.angle_beta   90.00
_cell.angle_gamma   90.00
#
_symmetry.space_group_name_H-M   'P 1'
#
loop_
_entity.id
_entity.type
_entity.pdbx_description
1 polymer ?
#
loop_
_entity_poly.entity_id
_entity_poly.type
_entity_poly.pdbx_seq_one_letter_code
_entity_poly.pdbx_strand_id
1 'polypeptide(L)'
;MGEPMDFRQEGSVPPPLFGATHRCKEYMQDLSEMLQTGLFSDFTIICGNNRYKVHEAILSTQSKFFKAICTGGYKESDGEINLPEDDLAAVQEMNGYFYNVEYPLHAKPIWHYEDDVEAEFSDTEYDAEARYRMRLFGAEFVGQKRIRQLGELYALGEKYGIQGPKEAAKCKLESDLHRGGVGADDCAEAAEEVYTSTIQEDRGLRDSIVKMIGRDILLLGHVAVQEVMRATDLAVDVLLYMLQEMRTQARFRATEKSNGLRTWGSCPR
;
A
#
# COMPACT_ATOMS: atom_id res chain seq x y z
N MET A 1 34.48 -39.37 -58.93
CA MET A 1 34.49 -37.92 -58.66
C MET A 1 33.31 -37.66 -57.73
N GLY A 2 33.57 -37.52 -56.43
CA GLY A 2 32.55 -37.14 -55.45
C GLY A 2 32.85 -35.71 -55.04
N GLU A 3 31.90 -34.81 -55.28
CA GLU A 3 32.02 -33.40 -54.86
C GLU A 3 32.07 -33.28 -53.33
N PRO A 4 32.83 -32.31 -52.78
CA PRO A 4 32.88 -32.09 -51.35
C PRO A 4 31.57 -31.47 -50.86
N MET A 5 30.94 -32.09 -49.87
CA MET A 5 29.75 -31.59 -49.18
C MET A 5 30.02 -30.20 -48.58
N ASP A 6 29.26 -29.22 -49.04
CA ASP A 6 29.21 -27.85 -48.53
C ASP A 6 28.50 -27.82 -47.17
N PHE A 7 29.24 -27.50 -46.10
CA PHE A 7 28.68 -27.30 -44.75
C PHE A 7 28.08 -25.90 -44.61
N ARG A 8 27.07 -25.58 -45.43
CA ARG A 8 26.27 -24.36 -45.27
C ARG A 8 24.78 -24.66 -45.32
N GLN A 9 24.25 -25.04 -44.15
CA GLN A 9 22.84 -25.01 -43.75
C GLN A 9 22.84 -25.40 -42.26
N GLU A 10 22.28 -24.68 -41.29
CA GLU A 10 21.48 -23.47 -41.24
C GLU A 10 21.88 -22.77 -39.94
N GLY A 11 21.98 -21.44 -39.95
CA GLY A 11 22.00 -20.68 -38.71
C GLY A 11 20.65 -20.84 -38.04
N SER A 12 20.52 -21.83 -37.14
CA SER A 12 19.43 -21.84 -36.18
C SER A 12 19.62 -20.60 -35.31
N VAL A 13 18.84 -19.56 -35.62
CA VAL A 13 18.65 -18.46 -34.70
C VAL A 13 18.23 -19.13 -33.38
N PRO A 14 18.98 -18.97 -32.27
CA PRO A 14 18.57 -19.56 -31.01
C PRO A 14 17.14 -19.07 -30.74
N PRO A 15 16.21 -19.95 -30.31
CA PRO A 15 14.84 -19.56 -30.04
C PRO A 15 14.86 -18.31 -29.18
N PRO A 16 14.00 -17.31 -29.46
CA PRO A 16 14.06 -16.02 -28.78
C PRO A 16 14.08 -16.29 -27.29
N LEU A 17 15.21 -15.93 -26.66
CA LEU A 17 15.39 -16.11 -25.23
C LEU A 17 14.26 -15.34 -24.56
N PHE A 18 13.30 -16.10 -24.04
CA PHE A 18 12.38 -15.70 -22.99
C PHE A 18 11.43 -14.54 -23.36
N GLY A 19 10.16 -14.87 -23.57
CA GLY A 19 9.10 -13.87 -23.39
C GLY A 19 9.00 -13.49 -21.91
N ALA A 20 9.69 -12.42 -21.51
CA ALA A 20 9.79 -11.98 -20.11
C ALA A 20 8.42 -11.82 -19.43
N THR A 21 7.40 -11.41 -20.19
CA THR A 21 6.05 -11.13 -19.66
C THR A 21 5.21 -12.38 -19.35
N HIS A 22 5.39 -13.49 -20.07
CA HIS A 22 4.65 -14.73 -19.80
C HIS A 22 5.15 -15.41 -18.53
N ARG A 23 6.47 -15.54 -18.42
CA ARG A 23 7.13 -16.14 -17.26
C ARG A 23 6.88 -15.36 -15.98
N CYS A 24 6.86 -14.02 -16.05
CA CYS A 24 6.54 -13.20 -14.89
C CYS A 24 5.14 -13.51 -14.34
N LYS A 25 4.16 -13.77 -15.21
CA LYS A 25 2.79 -14.12 -14.77
C LYS A 25 2.71 -15.50 -14.14
N GLU A 26 3.36 -16.51 -14.74
CA GLU A 26 3.42 -17.86 -14.18
C GLU A 26 4.09 -17.84 -12.81
N TYR A 27 5.23 -17.15 -12.68
CA TYR A 27 5.94 -17.02 -11.41
C TYR A 27 5.10 -16.33 -10.32
N MET A 28 4.32 -15.30 -10.66
CA MET A 28 3.40 -14.65 -9.71
C MET A 28 2.27 -15.59 -9.27
N GLN A 29 1.77 -16.44 -10.17
CA GLN A 29 0.75 -17.44 -9.83
C GLN A 29 1.32 -18.50 -8.88
N ASP A 30 2.52 -19.02 -9.18
CA ASP A 30 3.19 -20.01 -8.34
C ASP A 30 3.44 -19.48 -6.93
N LEU A 31 3.92 -18.23 -6.79
CA LEU A 31 4.10 -17.59 -5.49
C LEU A 31 2.78 -17.44 -4.73
N SER A 32 1.70 -17.08 -5.42
CA SER A 32 0.37 -17.00 -4.81
C SER A 32 -0.09 -18.35 -4.27
N GLU A 33 0.12 -19.42 -5.03
CA GLU A 33 -0.26 -20.78 -4.62
C GLU A 33 0.59 -21.25 -3.42
N MET A 34 1.89 -20.94 -3.41
CA MET A 34 2.77 -21.23 -2.26
C MET A 34 2.27 -20.57 -0.97
N LEU A 35 1.84 -19.30 -1.02
CA LEU A 35 1.29 -18.61 0.15
C LEU A 35 -0.04 -19.21 0.61
N GLN A 36 -0.93 -19.56 -0.33
CA GLN A 36 -2.26 -20.10 -0.01
C GLN A 36 -2.21 -21.52 0.57
N THR A 37 -1.36 -22.37 -0.01
CA THR A 37 -1.24 -23.78 0.40
C THR A 37 -0.28 -23.96 1.57
N GLY A 38 0.71 -23.07 1.73
CA GLY A 38 1.79 -23.20 2.70
C GLY A 38 2.74 -24.36 2.40
N LEU A 39 2.73 -24.92 1.19
CA LEU A 39 3.63 -26.01 0.80
C LEU A 39 5.09 -25.55 0.84
N PHE A 40 5.95 -26.34 1.48
CA PHE A 40 7.37 -26.03 1.70
C PHE A 40 7.65 -24.81 2.59
N SER A 41 6.64 -24.34 3.34
CA SER A 41 6.87 -23.35 4.38
C SER A 41 7.82 -23.89 5.46
N ASP A 42 8.79 -23.06 5.81
CA ASP A 42 9.82 -23.27 6.83
C ASP A 42 9.69 -22.23 7.97
N PHE A 43 8.70 -21.32 7.87
CA PHE A 43 8.48 -20.26 8.84
C PHE A 43 6.99 -19.97 9.06
N THR A 44 6.62 -19.52 10.25
CA THR A 44 5.25 -19.16 10.62
C THR A 44 5.19 -17.78 11.27
N ILE A 45 4.39 -16.87 10.70
CA ILE A 45 4.04 -15.61 11.36
C ILE A 45 2.73 -15.83 12.13
N ILE A 46 2.74 -15.52 13.42
CA ILE A 46 1.59 -15.62 14.30
C ILE A 46 1.12 -14.21 14.62
N CYS A 47 -0.15 -13.91 14.37
CA CYS A 47 -0.75 -12.63 14.75
C CYS A 47 -2.14 -12.93 15.34
N GLY A 48 -2.35 -12.60 16.61
CA GLY A 48 -3.54 -13.02 17.35
C GLY A 48 -3.76 -14.53 17.27
N ASN A 49 -4.89 -14.96 16.70
CA ASN A 49 -5.24 -16.37 16.51
C ASN A 49 -4.80 -16.91 15.13
N ASN A 50 -4.24 -16.06 14.28
CA ASN A 50 -3.93 -16.39 12.89
C ASN A 50 -2.48 -16.89 12.79
N ARG A 51 -2.30 -17.98 12.05
CA ARG A 51 -0.99 -18.54 11.73
C ARG A 51 -0.79 -18.51 10.22
N TYR A 52 0.21 -17.77 9.77
CA TYR A 52 0.56 -17.62 8.36
C TYR A 52 1.80 -18.44 8.05
N LYS A 53 1.63 -19.52 7.30
CA LYS A 53 2.72 -20.34 6.78
C LYS A 53 3.43 -19.59 5.66
N VAL A 54 4.72 -19.33 5.83
CA VAL A 54 5.53 -18.51 4.93
C VAL A 54 6.92 -19.12 4.75
N HIS A 55 7.71 -18.52 3.85
CA HIS A 55 9.00 -19.04 3.42
C HIS A 55 10.11 -18.06 3.81
N GLU A 56 11.07 -18.50 4.63
CA GLU A 56 12.20 -17.69 5.12
C GLU A 56 12.98 -17.07 3.97
N ALA A 57 13.21 -17.84 2.90
CA ALA A 57 13.93 -17.38 1.73
C ALA A 57 13.25 -16.16 1.08
N ILE A 58 11.91 -16.13 1.05
CA ILE A 58 11.15 -15.02 0.49
C ILE A 58 11.23 -13.83 1.46
N LEU A 59 10.91 -14.03 2.74
CA LEU A 59 10.94 -12.96 3.75
C LEU A 59 12.31 -12.28 3.86
N SER A 60 13.38 -13.08 3.89
CA SER A 60 14.75 -12.61 4.04
C SER A 60 15.25 -11.76 2.86
N THR A 61 14.67 -11.92 1.68
CA THR A 61 14.99 -11.08 0.52
C THR A 61 14.29 -9.74 0.56
N GLN A 62 13.11 -9.67 1.19
CA GLN A 62 12.24 -8.50 1.19
C GLN A 62 12.43 -7.62 2.43
N SER A 63 12.96 -8.17 3.53
CA SER A 63 13.12 -7.45 4.80
C SER A 63 14.43 -7.78 5.50
N LYS A 64 15.17 -6.74 5.89
CA LYS A 64 16.35 -6.88 6.75
C LYS A 64 15.99 -7.37 8.15
N PHE A 65 14.80 -6.99 8.64
CA PHE A 65 14.28 -7.44 9.93
C PHE A 65 14.06 -8.95 9.91
N PHE A 66 13.26 -9.45 8.96
CA PHE A 66 13.01 -10.90 8.85
C PHE A 66 14.29 -11.68 8.54
N LYS A 67 15.20 -11.13 7.72
CA LYS A 67 16.53 -11.74 7.51
C LYS A 67 17.31 -11.90 8.81
N ALA A 68 17.29 -10.90 9.69
CA ALA A 68 18.01 -10.96 10.96
C ALA A 68 17.38 -12.00 11.91
N ILE A 69 16.06 -12.20 11.82
CA ILE A 69 15.34 -13.21 12.59
C ILE A 69 15.66 -14.62 12.07
N CYS A 70 15.51 -14.88 10.77
CA CYS A 70 15.76 -16.19 10.18
C CYS A 70 17.25 -16.61 10.24
N THR A 71 18.19 -15.66 10.31
CA THR A 71 19.64 -15.97 10.39
C THR A 71 20.22 -15.85 11.81
N GLY A 72 19.44 -15.32 12.76
CA GLY A 72 19.87 -15.11 14.13
C GLY A 72 19.81 -16.38 14.98
N GLY A 73 20.48 -16.38 16.13
CA GLY A 73 20.35 -17.44 17.16
C GLY A 73 19.28 -17.13 18.22
N TYR A 74 18.23 -16.39 17.86
CA TYR A 74 17.15 -16.00 18.76
C TYR A 74 16.08 -17.09 18.79
N LYS A 75 15.18 -17.10 19.79
CA LYS A 75 14.12 -18.12 19.85
C LYS A 75 13.21 -18.11 18.61
N GLU A 76 13.09 -16.98 17.92
CA GLU A 76 12.34 -16.90 16.66
C GLU A 76 13.03 -17.60 15.47
N SER A 77 14.30 -18.05 15.63
CA SER A 77 14.96 -18.91 14.65
C SER A 77 14.44 -20.35 14.66
N ASP A 78 13.55 -20.71 15.59
CA ASP A 78 12.85 -22.00 15.62
C ASP A 78 11.66 -22.06 14.62
N GLY A 79 11.62 -21.13 13.66
CA GLY A 79 10.64 -21.13 12.57
C GLY A 79 9.33 -20.42 12.87
N GLU A 80 9.22 -19.65 13.97
CA GLU A 80 8.01 -18.88 14.30
C GLU A 80 8.31 -17.49 14.85
N ILE A 81 7.48 -16.50 14.49
CA ILE A 81 7.48 -15.16 15.08
C ILE A 81 6.07 -14.79 15.54
N ASN A 82 5.94 -14.17 16.72
CA ASN A 82 4.66 -13.70 17.23
C ASN A 82 4.56 -12.17 17.18
N LEU A 83 3.49 -11.67 16.55
CA LEU A 83 3.17 -10.27 16.30
C LEU A 83 1.84 -9.89 16.99
N PRO A 84 1.76 -9.90 18.33
CA PRO A 84 0.50 -9.71 19.05
C PRO A 84 0.00 -8.26 19.06
N GLU A 85 0.88 -7.30 18.79
CA GLU A 85 0.58 -5.86 18.81
C GLU A 85 0.14 -5.30 17.45
N ASP A 86 0.25 -6.10 16.38
CA ASP A 86 -0.04 -5.65 15.01
C ASP A 86 -1.48 -5.99 14.59
N ASP A 87 -2.04 -5.21 13.67
CA ASP A 87 -3.37 -5.48 13.13
C ASP A 87 -3.37 -6.70 12.18
N LEU A 88 -4.37 -7.56 12.34
CA LEU A 88 -4.50 -8.82 11.59
C LEU A 88 -4.65 -8.61 10.08
N ALA A 89 -5.41 -7.59 9.66
CA ALA A 89 -5.63 -7.30 8.25
C ALA A 89 -4.37 -6.69 7.63
N ALA A 90 -3.68 -5.81 8.36
CA ALA A 90 -2.43 -5.23 7.94
C ALA A 90 -1.31 -6.30 7.80
N VAL A 91 -1.22 -7.26 8.74
CA VAL A 91 -0.29 -8.39 8.65
C VAL A 91 -0.63 -9.31 7.47
N GLN A 92 -1.91 -9.56 7.19
CA GLN A 92 -2.34 -10.31 6.02
C GLN A 92 -1.92 -9.62 4.71
N GLU A 93 -2.13 -8.31 4.60
CA GLU A 93 -1.69 -7.51 3.44
C GLU A 93 -0.15 -7.51 3.30
N MET A 94 0.58 -7.37 4.40
CA MET A 94 2.05 -7.48 4.41
C MET A 94 2.51 -8.85 3.90
N ASN A 95 1.86 -9.93 4.33
CA ASN A 95 2.16 -11.27 3.83
C ASN A 95 1.84 -11.40 2.35
N GLY A 96 0.72 -10.84 1.88
CA GLY A 96 0.38 -10.81 0.46
C GLY A 96 1.45 -10.12 -0.37
N TYR A 97 1.95 -8.98 0.12
CA TYR A 97 3.01 -8.24 -0.55
C TYR A 97 4.26 -9.10 -0.82
N PHE A 98 4.71 -9.91 0.13
CA PHE A 98 5.89 -10.76 -0.06
C PHE A 98 5.79 -11.75 -1.22
N TYR A 99 4.57 -12.13 -1.60
CA TYR A 99 4.29 -13.10 -2.66
C TYR A 99 3.67 -12.44 -3.90
N ASN A 100 3.64 -11.11 -3.96
CA ASN A 100 2.92 -10.34 -4.98
C ASN A 100 1.44 -10.71 -5.10
N VAL A 101 0.80 -11.03 -3.96
CA VAL A 101 -0.63 -11.30 -3.84
C VAL A 101 -1.32 -10.04 -3.34
N GLU A 102 -2.18 -9.48 -4.19
CA GLU A 102 -3.09 -8.43 -3.75
C GLU A 102 -4.25 -9.06 -2.98
N TYR A 103 -4.33 -8.81 -1.69
CA TYR A 103 -5.58 -9.03 -0.96
C TYR A 103 -6.51 -7.85 -1.26
N PRO A 104 -7.73 -8.11 -1.76
CA PRO A 104 -8.71 -7.04 -1.83
C PRO A 104 -9.03 -6.63 -0.39
N LEU A 105 -8.79 -5.36 -0.06
CA LEU A 105 -9.35 -4.73 1.12
C LEU A 105 -10.85 -5.07 1.12
N HIS A 106 -11.30 -5.84 2.12
CA HIS A 106 -12.65 -6.45 2.29
C HIS A 106 -12.87 -7.92 1.91
N ALA A 107 -11.85 -8.71 1.56
CA ALA A 107 -12.03 -10.17 1.60
C ALA A 107 -12.27 -10.59 3.06
N LYS A 108 -13.45 -11.18 3.33
CA LYS A 108 -13.61 -12.02 4.54
C LYS A 108 -12.42 -12.98 4.54
N PRO A 109 -11.70 -13.11 5.67
CA PRO A 109 -10.57 -14.03 5.72
C PRO A 109 -11.05 -15.40 5.25
N ILE A 110 -10.38 -15.95 4.23
CA ILE A 110 -10.64 -17.30 3.75
C ILE A 110 -10.10 -18.23 4.82
N TRP A 111 -10.95 -18.60 5.76
CA TRP A 111 -10.66 -19.66 6.71
C TRP A 111 -11.16 -20.98 6.13
N HIS A 112 -10.25 -21.92 5.90
CA HIS A 112 -10.56 -23.33 6.06
C HIS A 112 -10.60 -23.59 7.57
N TYR A 113 -11.79 -23.47 8.16
CA TYR A 113 -12.07 -24.15 9.42
C TYR A 113 -12.06 -25.64 9.11
N GLU A 114 -10.97 -26.33 9.44
CA GLU A 114 -11.09 -27.76 9.68
C GLU A 114 -11.87 -27.91 11.00
N ASP A 115 -13.04 -28.53 10.86
CA ASP A 115 -13.90 -29.16 11.88
C ASP A 115 -14.83 -28.26 12.74
N ASP A 116 -16.12 -28.34 12.37
CA ASP A 116 -17.34 -28.39 13.19
C ASP A 116 -17.61 -27.33 14.27
N VAL A 117 -18.18 -26.18 13.85
CA VAL A 117 -19.43 -25.68 14.45
C VAL A 117 -20.25 -24.96 13.37
N GLU A 118 -21.19 -25.66 12.73
CA GLU A 118 -22.32 -24.98 12.10
C GLU A 118 -23.12 -24.28 13.20
N ALA A 119 -22.80 -23.02 13.48
CA ALA A 119 -23.72 -22.16 14.21
C ALA A 119 -24.90 -21.86 13.27
N GLU A 120 -25.95 -22.67 13.39
CA GLU A 120 -27.28 -22.37 12.87
C GLU A 120 -27.65 -20.93 13.27
N PHE A 121 -27.62 -20.01 12.31
CA PHE A 121 -28.27 -18.72 12.47
C PHE A 121 -29.77 -18.97 12.44
N SER A 122 -30.36 -19.06 13.64
CA SER A 122 -31.80 -19.13 13.86
C SER A 122 -32.50 -17.93 13.22
N ASP A 123 -33.44 -18.22 12.32
CA ASP A 123 -34.41 -17.27 11.77
C ASP A 123 -35.26 -16.70 12.91
N THR A 124 -34.86 -15.55 13.44
CA THR A 124 -35.75 -14.70 14.24
C THR A 124 -35.81 -13.31 13.62
N GLU A 125 -37.05 -12.90 13.39
CA GLU A 125 -37.53 -11.68 12.74
C GLU A 125 -36.84 -10.42 13.31
N TYR A 126 -35.94 -9.83 12.53
CA TYR A 126 -35.13 -8.68 12.96
C TYR A 126 -35.94 -7.36 12.88
N ASP A 127 -36.11 -6.73 14.05
CA ASP A 127 -36.76 -5.43 14.26
C ASP A 127 -36.17 -4.35 13.32
N ALA A 128 -37.03 -3.48 12.80
CA ALA A 128 -36.70 -2.35 11.94
C ALA A 128 -35.63 -1.43 12.57
N GLU A 129 -35.59 -1.36 13.90
CA GLU A 129 -34.57 -0.62 14.65
C GLU A 129 -33.17 -1.21 14.49
N ALA A 130 -33.04 -2.54 14.43
CA ALA A 130 -31.76 -3.19 14.20
C ALA A 130 -31.33 -3.08 12.73
N ARG A 131 -32.28 -3.05 11.78
CA ARG A 131 -32.02 -2.68 10.38
C ARG A 131 -31.61 -1.21 10.23
N TYR A 132 -32.19 -0.32 11.03
CA TYR A 132 -31.81 1.09 11.11
C TYR A 132 -30.42 1.25 11.72
N ARG A 133 -30.10 0.59 12.83
CA ARG A 133 -28.75 0.55 13.42
C ARG A 133 -27.73 -0.08 12.48
N MET A 134 -28.09 -1.14 11.74
CA MET A 134 -27.22 -1.72 10.71
C MET A 134 -26.99 -0.76 9.53
N ARG A 135 -27.98 0.09 9.20
CA ARG A 135 -27.88 1.10 8.13
C ARG A 135 -27.17 2.38 8.56
N LEU A 136 -27.32 2.79 9.83
CA LEU A 136 -26.65 3.95 10.43
C LEU A 136 -25.19 3.62 10.75
N PHE A 137 -24.91 2.46 11.36
CA PHE A 137 -23.55 2.06 11.74
C PHE A 137 -22.82 1.24 10.68
N GLY A 138 -23.50 0.65 9.69
CA GLY A 138 -22.84 -0.20 8.68
C GLY A 138 -22.37 0.54 7.42
N ALA A 139 -22.91 1.73 7.13
CA ALA A 139 -22.50 2.54 5.99
C ALA A 139 -21.35 3.50 6.35
N GLU A 140 -21.28 3.98 7.60
CA GLU A 140 -20.18 4.81 8.12
C GLU A 140 -18.90 4.01 8.40
N PHE A 141 -18.96 2.68 8.54
CA PHE A 141 -17.82 1.88 9.01
C PHE A 141 -16.88 1.37 7.90
N VAL A 142 -17.31 1.38 6.63
CA VAL A 142 -16.53 0.77 5.53
C VAL A 142 -15.43 1.70 5.03
N GLY A 143 -15.69 3.02 5.03
CA GLY A 143 -14.67 4.05 4.77
C GLY A 143 -13.63 4.05 5.91
N GLN A 144 -14.15 4.09 7.14
CA GLN A 144 -13.33 4.22 8.34
C GLN A 144 -12.33 3.07 8.52
N LYS A 145 -12.79 1.85 8.24
CA LYS A 145 -11.95 0.66 8.36
C LYS A 145 -10.84 0.61 7.31
N ARG A 146 -11.04 1.15 6.10
CA ARG A 146 -10.02 1.07 5.03
C ARG A 146 -8.86 2.01 5.24
N ILE A 147 -9.15 3.28 5.53
CA ILE A 147 -8.12 4.30 5.75
C ILE A 147 -7.23 3.88 6.92
N ARG A 148 -7.84 3.40 8.01
CA ARG A 148 -7.12 2.83 9.16
C ARG A 148 -6.22 1.65 8.78
N GLN A 149 -6.74 0.68 8.02
CA GLN A 149 -5.94 -0.46 7.54
C GLN A 149 -4.76 -0.04 6.67
N LEU A 150 -4.90 1.02 5.87
CA LEU A 150 -3.80 1.57 5.08
C LEU A 150 -2.75 2.24 5.97
N GLY A 151 -3.17 2.95 7.02
CA GLY A 151 -2.27 3.50 8.05
C GLY A 151 -1.48 2.41 8.78
N GLU A 152 -2.18 1.36 9.23
CA GLU A 152 -1.59 0.18 9.88
C GLU A 152 -0.59 -0.54 8.95
N LEU A 153 -0.95 -0.77 7.67
CA LEU A 153 -0.06 -1.40 6.68
C LEU A 153 1.21 -0.57 6.44
N TYR A 154 1.05 0.75 6.38
CA TYR A 154 2.17 1.67 6.22
C TYR A 154 3.11 1.62 7.44
N ALA A 155 2.53 1.62 8.65
CA ALA A 155 3.28 1.51 9.90
C ALA A 155 4.02 0.17 10.01
N LEU A 156 3.43 -0.95 9.59
CA LEU A 156 4.12 -2.24 9.52
C LEU A 156 5.30 -2.21 8.54
N GLY A 157 5.11 -1.58 7.38
CA GLY A 157 6.17 -1.39 6.40
C GLY A 157 7.37 -0.65 6.99
N GLU A 158 7.13 0.39 7.78
CA GLU A 158 8.20 1.10 8.49
C GLU A 158 8.83 0.24 9.60
N LYS A 159 8.00 -0.34 10.47
CA LYS A 159 8.42 -1.16 11.63
C LYS A 159 9.32 -2.32 11.20
N TYR A 160 8.98 -3.00 10.11
CA TYR A 160 9.71 -4.17 9.61
C TYR A 160 10.68 -3.84 8.46
N GLY A 161 10.84 -2.57 8.11
CA GLY A 161 11.74 -2.10 7.06
C GLY A 161 11.44 -2.68 5.68
N ILE A 162 10.15 -2.79 5.35
CA ILE A 162 9.63 -3.30 4.08
C ILE A 162 9.07 -2.13 3.28
N GLN A 163 9.72 -1.80 2.16
CA GLN A 163 9.36 -0.61 1.39
C GLN A 163 8.01 -0.77 0.66
N GLY A 164 7.71 -1.96 0.14
CA GLY A 164 6.54 -2.07 -0.73
C GLY A 164 5.17 -2.05 -0.05
N PRO A 165 4.96 -2.55 1.19
CA PRO A 165 3.74 -2.26 1.94
C PRO A 165 3.51 -0.76 2.12
N LYS A 166 4.57 0.04 2.36
CA LYS A 166 4.47 1.50 2.43
C LYS A 166 4.00 2.10 1.09
N GLU A 167 4.58 1.64 -0.01
CA GLU A 167 4.21 2.10 -1.36
C GLU A 167 2.81 1.64 -1.75
N ALA A 168 2.41 0.42 -1.41
CA ALA A 168 1.08 -0.12 -1.67
C ALA A 168 0.02 0.65 -0.87
N ALA A 169 0.25 0.87 0.43
CA ALA A 169 -0.64 1.68 1.27
C ALA A 169 -0.81 3.09 0.71
N LYS A 170 0.30 3.72 0.31
CA LYS A 170 0.29 5.04 -0.32
C LYS A 170 -0.47 5.06 -1.65
N CYS A 171 -0.20 4.12 -2.56
CA CYS A 171 -0.85 4.02 -3.85
C CYS A 171 -2.36 3.77 -3.71
N LYS A 172 -2.76 2.90 -2.77
CA LYS A 172 -4.17 2.62 -2.47
C LYS A 172 -4.86 3.85 -1.88
N LEU A 173 -4.23 4.52 -0.91
CA LEU A 173 -4.74 5.77 -0.34
C LEU A 173 -4.92 6.82 -1.44
N GLU A 174 -3.90 7.06 -2.26
CA GLU A 174 -4.00 7.99 -3.38
C GLU A 174 -5.12 7.58 -4.34
N SER A 175 -5.24 6.31 -4.71
CA SER A 175 -6.28 5.83 -5.62
C SER A 175 -7.70 6.02 -5.06
N ASP A 176 -7.89 5.73 -3.77
CA ASP A 176 -9.16 5.95 -3.06
C ASP A 176 -9.49 7.44 -3.02
N LEU A 177 -8.47 8.29 -2.82
CA LEU A 177 -8.64 9.73 -2.81
C LEU A 177 -8.93 10.33 -4.20
N HIS A 178 -8.45 9.70 -5.29
CA HIS A 178 -8.67 10.17 -6.66
C HIS A 178 -10.00 9.70 -7.27
N ARG A 179 -10.67 8.69 -6.70
CA ARG A 179 -11.85 8.05 -7.33
C ARG A 179 -13.11 8.94 -7.36
N GLY A 180 -13.04 10.17 -6.85
CA GLY A 180 -14.09 11.18 -7.01
C GLY A 180 -15.29 10.87 -6.12
N GLY A 181 -15.23 11.34 -4.88
CA GLY A 181 -16.23 11.05 -3.85
C GLY A 181 -15.76 11.32 -2.42
N VAL A 182 -14.47 11.67 -2.25
CA VAL A 182 -13.90 12.04 -0.95
C VAL A 182 -14.63 13.29 -0.45
N GLY A 183 -15.52 13.10 0.51
CA GLY A 183 -16.08 14.19 1.27
C GLY A 183 -15.00 14.82 2.15
N ALA A 184 -15.30 15.99 2.69
CA ALA A 184 -14.41 16.58 3.68
C ALA A 184 -14.19 15.70 4.91
N ASP A 185 -15.17 14.84 5.23
CA ASP A 185 -15.09 13.88 6.32
C ASP A 185 -14.07 12.77 6.02
N ASP A 186 -14.09 12.19 4.82
CA ASP A 186 -13.09 11.18 4.39
C ASP A 186 -11.67 11.77 4.39
N CYS A 187 -11.53 13.03 3.96
CA CYS A 187 -10.26 13.76 3.98
C CYS A 187 -9.77 13.99 5.41
N ALA A 188 -10.66 14.43 6.31
CA ALA A 188 -10.32 14.67 7.70
C ALA A 188 -9.89 13.36 8.38
N GLU A 189 -10.64 12.29 8.16
CA GLU A 189 -10.35 10.98 8.72
C GLU A 189 -9.00 10.43 8.25
N ALA A 190 -8.74 10.49 6.93
CA ALA A 190 -7.45 10.12 6.37
C ALA A 190 -6.30 10.97 6.94
N ALA A 191 -6.53 12.27 7.13
CA ALA A 191 -5.53 13.13 7.71
C ALA A 191 -5.27 12.81 9.19
N GLU A 192 -6.31 12.56 9.99
CA GLU A 192 -6.15 12.18 11.40
C GLU A 192 -5.39 10.87 11.54
N GLU A 193 -5.78 9.83 10.80
CA GLU A 193 -5.12 8.53 10.83
C GLU A 193 -3.66 8.63 10.39
N VAL A 194 -3.37 9.33 9.30
CA VAL A 194 -2.00 9.48 8.80
C VAL A 194 -1.13 10.23 9.79
N TYR A 195 -1.62 11.29 10.42
CA TYR A 195 -0.82 12.10 11.35
C TYR A 195 -0.68 11.47 12.73
N THR A 196 -1.53 10.50 13.09
CA THR A 196 -1.43 9.75 14.36
C THR A 196 -0.61 8.45 14.21
N SER A 197 -0.68 7.78 13.05
CA SER A 197 0.05 6.53 12.77
C SER A 197 1.50 6.73 12.28
N THR A 198 1.86 7.93 11.85
CA THR A 198 3.21 8.25 11.36
C THR A 198 3.93 9.28 12.23
N ILE A 199 5.25 9.20 12.29
CA ILE A 199 6.09 10.23 12.92
C ILE A 199 6.23 11.46 12.00
N GLN A 200 6.66 12.60 12.55
CA GLN A 200 6.71 13.88 11.84
C GLN A 200 7.64 13.87 10.63
N GLU A 201 8.75 13.12 10.72
CA GLU A 201 9.75 12.99 9.69
C GLU A 201 9.30 12.11 8.52
N ASP A 202 8.29 11.25 8.73
CA ASP A 202 7.76 10.43 7.65
C ASP A 202 6.80 11.24 6.78
N ARG A 203 7.35 11.75 5.68
CA ARG A 203 6.62 12.57 4.71
C ARG A 203 5.78 11.78 3.72
N GLY A 204 5.85 10.45 3.71
CA GLY A 204 5.30 9.64 2.63
C GLY A 204 3.79 9.80 2.42
N LEU A 205 2.99 9.48 3.44
CA LEU A 205 1.53 9.65 3.43
C LEU A 205 1.12 11.10 3.75
N ARG A 206 1.85 11.78 4.64
CA ARG A 206 1.57 13.18 5.01
C ARG A 206 1.58 14.11 3.80
N ASP A 207 2.55 13.94 2.90
CA ASP A 207 2.61 14.72 1.66
C ASP A 207 1.45 14.39 0.70
N SER A 208 0.94 13.15 0.70
CA SER A 208 -0.22 12.78 -0.12
C SER A 208 -1.50 13.47 0.38
N ILE A 209 -1.71 13.55 1.70
CA ILE A 209 -2.81 14.31 2.32
C ILE A 209 -2.69 15.80 1.99
N VAL A 210 -1.49 16.38 2.14
CA VAL A 210 -1.26 17.80 1.86
C VAL A 210 -1.47 18.14 0.38
N LYS A 211 -1.01 17.27 -0.53
CA LYS A 211 -1.26 17.42 -1.98
C LYS A 211 -2.74 17.34 -2.32
N MET A 212 -3.51 16.49 -1.64
CA MET A 212 -4.95 16.41 -1.81
C MET A 212 -5.61 17.74 -1.42
N ILE A 213 -5.31 18.26 -0.22
CA ILE A 213 -5.84 19.57 0.23
C ILE A 213 -5.39 20.70 -0.70
N GLY A 214 -4.16 20.65 -1.22
CA GLY A 214 -3.67 21.62 -2.21
C GLY A 214 -4.45 21.62 -3.52
N ARG A 215 -5.03 20.47 -3.93
CA ARG A 215 -5.87 20.37 -5.13
C ARG A 215 -7.28 20.89 -4.92
N ASP A 216 -7.86 20.66 -3.74
CA ASP A 216 -9.16 21.21 -3.36
C ASP A 216 -9.06 22.01 -2.06
N ILE A 217 -8.72 23.28 -2.22
CA ILE A 217 -8.50 24.20 -1.10
C ILE A 217 -9.77 24.47 -0.29
N LEU A 218 -10.94 24.16 -0.83
CA LEU A 218 -12.23 24.35 -0.15
C LEU A 218 -12.39 23.38 1.03
N LEU A 219 -11.66 22.27 1.04
CA LEU A 219 -11.61 21.32 2.16
C LEU A 219 -11.20 22.01 3.47
N LEU A 220 -10.38 23.06 3.41
CA LEU A 220 -9.98 23.84 4.60
C LEU A 220 -11.13 24.59 5.27
N GLY A 221 -12.23 24.82 4.54
CA GLY A 221 -13.44 25.45 5.06
C GLY A 221 -14.30 24.50 5.90
N HIS A 222 -14.10 23.18 5.77
CA HIS A 222 -14.89 22.19 6.48
C HIS A 222 -14.44 22.00 7.92
N VAL A 223 -15.41 21.91 8.83
CA VAL A 223 -15.16 21.79 10.27
C VAL A 223 -14.33 20.55 10.59
N ALA A 224 -14.63 19.40 9.98
CA ALA A 224 -13.88 18.16 10.21
C ALA A 224 -12.38 18.32 9.93
N VAL A 225 -12.01 18.91 8.78
CA VAL A 225 -10.61 19.17 8.43
C VAL A 225 -9.97 20.18 9.38
N GLN A 226 -10.72 21.21 9.81
CA GLN A 226 -10.22 22.20 10.77
C GLN A 226 -9.93 21.60 12.15
N GLU A 227 -10.76 20.66 12.62
CA GLU A 227 -10.49 19.96 13.88
C GLU A 227 -9.18 19.17 13.80
N VAL A 228 -8.94 18.44 12.71
CA VAL A 228 -7.69 17.70 12.51
C VAL A 228 -6.48 18.65 12.42
N MET A 229 -6.63 19.79 11.76
CA MET A 229 -5.59 20.83 11.71
C MET A 229 -5.25 21.42 13.08
N ARG A 230 -6.20 21.46 14.02
CA ARG A 230 -5.96 21.92 15.40
C ARG A 230 -5.32 20.84 16.25
N ALA A 231 -5.66 19.58 16.00
CA ALA A 231 -5.17 18.43 16.76
C ALA A 231 -3.78 17.93 16.31
N THR A 232 -3.35 18.27 15.09
CA THR A 232 -2.14 17.72 14.47
C THR A 232 -1.27 18.80 13.80
N ASP A 233 -0.09 18.42 13.32
CA ASP A 233 0.81 19.31 12.56
C ASP A 233 0.34 19.61 11.10
N LEU A 234 -0.83 19.10 10.70
CA LEU A 234 -1.37 19.25 9.34
C LEU A 234 -1.41 20.72 8.89
N ALA A 235 -1.77 21.64 9.78
CA ALA A 235 -1.84 23.07 9.46
C ALA A 235 -0.48 23.62 9.01
N VAL A 236 0.60 23.22 9.70
CA VAL A 236 1.95 23.66 9.39
C VAL A 236 2.38 23.12 8.03
N ASP A 237 2.11 21.84 7.77
CA ASP A 237 2.49 21.19 6.53
C ASP A 237 1.74 21.77 5.32
N VAL A 238 0.44 22.03 5.44
CA VAL A 238 -0.35 22.69 4.38
C VAL A 238 0.18 24.10 4.10
N LEU A 239 0.49 24.88 5.15
CA LEU A 239 1.07 26.22 4.99
C LEU A 239 2.43 26.18 4.28
N LEU A 240 3.30 25.24 4.65
CA LEU A 240 4.60 25.05 4.03
C LEU A 240 4.47 24.64 2.56
N TYR A 241 3.52 23.75 2.24
CA TYR A 241 3.23 23.34 0.87
C TYR A 241 2.75 24.51 0.01
N MET A 242 1.77 25.28 0.47
CA MET A 242 1.30 26.48 -0.25
C MET A 242 2.41 27.50 -0.46
N LEU A 243 3.27 27.71 0.55
CA LEU A 243 4.43 28.60 0.43
C LEU A 243 5.40 28.14 -0.65
N GLN A 244 5.62 26.83 -0.77
CA GLN A 244 6.45 26.27 -1.83
C GLN A 244 5.82 26.48 -3.21
N GLU A 245 4.51 26.26 -3.36
CA GLU A 245 3.80 26.54 -4.63
C GLU A 245 3.86 28.02 -5.03
N MET A 246 3.68 28.94 -4.09
CA MET A 246 3.81 30.38 -4.38
C MET A 246 5.22 30.74 -4.83
N ARG A 247 6.25 30.14 -4.22
CA ARG A 247 7.66 30.35 -4.59
C ARG A 247 7.98 29.80 -5.98
N THR A 248 7.46 28.62 -6.33
CA THR A 248 7.69 28.02 -7.66
C THR A 248 7.03 28.86 -8.75
N GLN A 249 5.79 29.33 -8.52
CA GLN A 249 5.09 30.25 -9.43
C GLN A 249 5.83 31.59 -9.59
N ALA A 250 6.31 32.18 -8.50
CA ALA A 250 7.06 33.44 -8.55
C ALA A 250 8.37 33.31 -9.34
N ARG A 251 9.10 32.20 -9.14
CA ARG A 251 10.31 31.89 -9.91
C ARG A 251 10.02 31.70 -11.40
N PHE A 252 8.95 30.96 -11.74
CA PHE A 252 8.55 30.77 -13.14
C PHE A 252 8.25 32.10 -13.83
N ARG A 253 7.45 32.97 -13.20
CA ARG A 253 7.13 34.32 -13.69
C ARG A 253 8.39 35.20 -13.88
N ALA A 254 9.40 35.07 -13.01
CA ALA A 254 10.66 35.79 -13.15
C ALA A 254 11.48 35.29 -14.35
N THR A 255 11.51 33.96 -14.58
CA THR A 255 12.21 33.35 -15.72
C THR A 255 11.56 33.74 -17.05
N GLU A 256 10.23 33.74 -17.15
CA GLU A 256 9.50 34.19 -18.35
C GLU A 256 9.80 35.65 -18.68
N LYS A 257 9.78 36.54 -17.68
CA LYS A 257 10.17 37.94 -17.87
C LYS A 257 11.62 38.07 -18.34
N SER A 258 12.55 37.28 -17.80
CA SER A 258 13.96 37.32 -18.21
C SER A 258 14.20 36.81 -19.64
N ASN A 259 13.45 35.80 -20.09
CA ASN A 259 13.52 35.28 -21.46
C ASN A 259 12.82 36.22 -22.45
N GLY A 260 11.71 36.84 -22.04
CA GLY A 260 11.02 37.87 -22.81
C GLY A 260 11.84 39.13 -23.02
N LEU A 261 12.77 39.50 -22.13
CA LEU A 261 13.69 40.62 -22.37
C LEU A 261 14.85 40.27 -23.32
N ARG A 262 15.26 39.00 -23.44
CA ARG A 262 16.37 38.59 -24.33
C ARG A 262 15.97 38.56 -25.80
N THR A 263 14.69 38.39 -26.13
CA THR A 263 14.21 38.30 -27.52
C THR A 263 14.05 39.65 -28.22
N TRP A 264 14.08 40.77 -27.48
CA TRP A 264 13.95 42.13 -28.04
C TRP A 264 15.30 42.85 -28.25
N GLY A 265 16.42 42.16 -28.03
CA GLY A 265 17.77 42.74 -28.11
C GLY A 265 18.46 42.63 -29.48
N SER A 266 17.84 42.02 -30.49
CA SER A 266 18.48 41.76 -31.78
C SER A 266 17.79 42.52 -32.92
N CYS A 267 17.98 43.85 -32.97
CA CYS A 267 17.79 44.60 -34.21
C CYS A 267 19.05 44.45 -35.09
N PRO A 268 18.94 43.97 -36.34
CA PRO A 268 20.07 43.96 -37.27
C PRO A 268 20.42 45.40 -37.67
N ARG A 269 21.72 45.72 -37.68
CA ARG A 269 22.26 46.96 -38.28
C ARG A 269 22.34 46.83 -39.78
#